data_AF-A0A3C2ABH0-F1
#
_entry.id   AF-A0A3C2ABH0-F1
#
_cell.length_a   1.000
_cell.length_b   1.000
_cell.length_c   1.000
_cell.angle_alpha   90.00
_cell.angle_beta   90.00
_cell.angle_gamma   90.00
#
_symmetry.space_group_name_H-M   'P 1'
#
loop_
_entity.id
_entity.type
_entity.pdbx_description
1 polymer ?
#
loop_
_entity_poly.entity_id
_entity_poly.type
_entity_poly.pdbx_seq_one_letter_code
_entity_poly.pdbx_strand_id
1 'polypeptide(L)'
;MEAFVEFFSLRDPNIRYVVLGTILLTASSAVVGTFTFLQKKSLVGDAVAHAVLPGVCLAFLLAESKNPLLLIVGAFVTGWLSLVVIDTITRNSKIKEDTAIGLVLSVFFGVGILLLTNIQHSGNAAQSGLDSFLFGKAAALLPNDVRAFGILAVLLLAVVGLLYKEFKILAFDKNYAAILGLPVRALELTLTTLTVLAVVVGIQAVGVVLMAAMLITPAAAARFWTDRLSIMLILATTFGVISGVTGSFISYTATAMPTGPWVVVIISIIAGISFFFAPRKGIFFRVRRQMNNRRMILDENILKTFFNLGENDHSFKEARSWDQLLVERHFVPRRLRNGLARLRRQGFLERQSAGWVLTQAGFEKGKRTVRLHRLWELYLTQYLRIAPDHVHEDAETIEHVITPELEQKLQEKLGFPEVDPHQSEIPYR
;
A
#
# COMPACT_ATOMS: atom_id res chain seq x y z
N MET A 1 8.79 -21.72 28.59
CA MET A 1 9.60 -20.56 29.04
C MET A 1 11.08 -20.78 28.78
N GLU A 2 11.63 -21.98 28.99
CA GLU A 2 13.06 -22.28 28.74
C GLU A 2 13.49 -21.99 27.29
N ALA A 3 12.79 -22.50 26.28
CA ALA A 3 13.12 -22.23 24.87
C ALA A 3 13.08 -20.74 24.49
N PHE A 4 12.24 -19.93 25.16
CA PHE A 4 12.20 -18.48 24.95
C PHE A 4 13.45 -17.82 25.55
N VAL A 5 13.77 -18.13 26.81
CA VAL A 5 14.96 -17.60 27.48
C VAL A 5 16.24 -18.05 26.75
N GLU A 6 16.30 -19.29 26.28
CA GLU A 6 17.44 -19.84 25.56
C GLU A 6 17.64 -19.17 24.19
N PHE A 7 16.57 -19.01 23.40
CA PHE A 7 16.65 -18.32 22.11
C PHE A 7 17.09 -16.86 22.26
N PHE A 8 16.49 -16.12 23.19
CA PHE A 8 16.85 -14.71 23.43
C PHE A 8 18.19 -14.56 24.17
N SER A 9 18.72 -15.62 24.79
CA SER A 9 20.06 -15.62 25.37
C SER A 9 21.18 -15.63 24.33
N LEU A 10 20.87 -16.02 23.08
CA LEU A 10 21.83 -16.13 21.96
C LEU A 10 23.11 -16.91 22.32
N ARG A 11 23.02 -17.84 23.27
CA ARG A 11 24.15 -18.66 23.72
C ARG A 11 24.57 -19.69 22.69
N ASP A 12 23.61 -20.26 21.96
CA ASP A 12 23.89 -21.15 20.84
C ASP A 12 24.44 -20.33 19.65
N PRO A 13 25.67 -20.65 19.18
CA PRO A 13 26.26 -20.00 18.01
C PRO A 13 25.37 -20.06 16.76
N ASN A 14 24.68 -21.18 16.52
CA ASN A 14 23.84 -21.34 15.33
C ASN A 14 22.64 -20.38 15.37
N ILE A 15 21.93 -20.30 16.51
CA ILE A 15 20.84 -19.35 16.71
C ILE A 15 21.34 -17.92 16.50
N ARG A 16 22.52 -17.60 17.05
CA ARG A 16 23.12 -16.27 16.90
C ARG A 16 23.36 -15.91 15.44
N TYR A 17 23.93 -16.83 14.65
CA TYR A 17 24.19 -16.58 13.24
C TYR A 17 22.92 -16.46 12.41
N VAL A 18 21.92 -17.33 12.65
CA VAL A 18 20.64 -17.29 11.95
C VAL A 18 19.88 -15.99 12.24
N VAL A 19 19.78 -15.60 13.51
CA VAL A 19 19.10 -14.37 13.92
C VAL A 19 19.81 -13.14 13.37
N LEU A 20 21.14 -13.04 13.51
CA LEU A 20 21.88 -11.90 12.96
C LEU A 20 21.79 -11.83 11.43
N GLY A 21 21.95 -12.97 10.74
CA GLY A 21 21.87 -13.04 9.30
C GLY A 21 20.49 -12.63 8.77
N THR A 22 19.41 -13.11 9.39
CA THR A 22 18.04 -12.74 9.01
C THR A 22 17.74 -11.27 9.30
N ILE A 23 18.20 -10.71 10.43
CA ILE A 23 18.05 -9.28 10.73
C ILE A 23 18.77 -8.42 9.69
N LEU A 24 20.04 -8.71 9.41
CA LEU A 24 20.84 -7.96 8.45
C LEU A 24 20.20 -7.99 7.06
N LEU A 25 19.83 -9.19 6.61
CA LEU A 25 19.25 -9.38 5.29
C LEU A 25 17.88 -8.71 5.14
N THR A 26 16.99 -8.89 6.11
CA THR A 26 15.64 -8.29 6.07
C THR A 26 15.73 -6.77 6.16
N ALA A 27 16.63 -6.23 6.99
CA ALA A 27 16.80 -4.79 7.12
C ALA A 27 17.33 -4.16 5.83
N SER A 28 18.40 -4.71 5.26
CA SER A 28 18.99 -4.16 4.03
C SER A 28 18.08 -4.34 2.82
N SER A 29 17.42 -5.50 2.71
CA SER A 29 16.48 -5.79 1.61
C SER A 29 15.24 -4.90 1.69
N ALA A 30 14.67 -4.69 2.88
CA ALA A 30 13.50 -3.82 3.03
C ALA A 30 13.78 -2.36 2.66
N VAL A 31 14.99 -1.86 2.92
CA VAL A 31 15.40 -0.50 2.54
C VAL A 31 15.46 -0.35 1.02
N VAL A 32 16.22 -1.21 0.34
CA VAL A 32 16.34 -1.17 -1.12
C VAL A 32 14.98 -1.43 -1.77
N GLY A 33 14.27 -2.44 -1.28
CA GLY A 33 12.95 -2.83 -1.74
C GLY A 33 11.88 -1.75 -1.58
N THR A 34 12.01 -0.85 -0.59
CA THR A 34 11.12 0.32 -0.46
C THR A 34 11.22 1.26 -1.66
N PHE A 35 12.42 1.53 -2.17
CA PHE A 35 12.60 2.36 -3.35
C PHE A 35 12.12 1.64 -4.61
N THR A 36 12.44 0.35 -4.75
CA THR A 36 12.00 -0.48 -5.88
C THR A 36 10.46 -0.58 -5.93
N PHE A 37 9.81 -0.73 -4.77
CA PHE A 37 8.36 -0.72 -4.63
C PHE A 37 7.75 0.64 -5.03
N LEU A 38 8.31 1.77 -4.56
CA LEU A 38 7.80 3.10 -4.90
C LEU A 38 7.94 3.44 -6.38
N GLN A 39 8.96 2.90 -7.05
CA GLN A 39 9.12 3.02 -8.50
C GLN A 39 8.18 2.12 -9.31
N LYS A 40 7.25 1.40 -8.65
CA LYS A 40 6.32 0.45 -9.27
C LYS A 40 7.02 -0.75 -9.94
N LYS A 41 8.25 -1.04 -9.53
CA LYS A 41 9.06 -2.17 -10.03
C LYS A 41 8.97 -3.38 -9.11
N SER A 42 7.78 -3.70 -8.59
CA SER A 42 7.62 -4.72 -7.55
C SER A 42 7.97 -6.14 -8.00
N LEU A 43 7.88 -6.45 -9.30
CA LEU A 43 8.21 -7.78 -9.83
C LEU A 43 9.70 -7.95 -10.20
N VAL A 44 10.52 -6.91 -10.04
CA VAL A 44 11.95 -6.97 -10.34
C VAL A 44 12.68 -7.98 -9.47
N GLY A 45 12.34 -8.08 -8.18
CA GLY A 45 12.95 -9.05 -7.28
C GLY A 45 12.78 -10.49 -7.74
N ASP A 46 11.59 -10.82 -8.24
CA ASP A 46 11.23 -12.15 -8.75
C ASP A 46 11.95 -12.45 -10.08
N ALA A 47 11.93 -11.49 -11.02
CA ALA A 47 12.64 -11.63 -12.30
C ALA A 47 14.15 -11.85 -12.11
N VAL A 48 14.78 -11.09 -11.22
CA VAL A 48 16.21 -11.27 -10.91
C VAL A 48 16.45 -12.64 -10.31
N ALA A 49 15.62 -13.09 -9.38
CA ALA A 49 15.84 -14.35 -8.68
C ALA A 49 15.81 -15.57 -9.64
N HIS A 50 14.95 -15.52 -10.65
CA HIS A 50 14.94 -16.52 -11.72
C HIS A 50 16.04 -16.32 -12.77
N ALA A 51 16.44 -15.07 -13.03
CA ALA A 51 17.51 -14.74 -13.96
C ALA A 51 18.92 -15.05 -13.44
N VAL A 52 19.07 -15.25 -12.14
CA VAL A 52 20.33 -15.64 -11.50
C VAL A 52 20.73 -17.09 -11.85
N LEU A 53 19.74 -17.98 -11.99
CA LEU A 53 19.96 -19.41 -12.24
C LEU A 53 20.91 -19.72 -13.42
N PRO A 54 20.69 -19.19 -14.64
CA PRO A 54 21.60 -19.44 -15.76
C PRO A 54 23.03 -18.93 -15.48
N GLY A 55 23.19 -17.83 -14.74
CA GLY A 55 24.50 -17.28 -14.40
C GLY A 55 25.28 -18.16 -13.44
N VAL A 56 24.62 -18.71 -12.43
CA VAL A 56 25.24 -19.69 -11.52
C VAL A 56 25.66 -20.94 -12.29
N CYS A 57 24.81 -21.45 -13.19
CA CYS A 57 25.10 -22.63 -13.98
C CYS A 57 26.28 -22.40 -14.95
N LEU A 58 26.31 -21.25 -15.64
CA LEU A 58 27.43 -20.89 -16.53
C LEU A 58 28.74 -20.72 -15.75
N ALA A 59 28.70 -20.06 -14.60
CA ALA A 59 29.88 -19.92 -13.75
C ALA A 59 30.39 -21.28 -13.27
N PHE A 60 29.50 -22.21 -12.91
CA PHE A 60 29.87 -23.57 -12.54
C PHE A 60 30.50 -24.34 -13.70
N LEU A 61 29.90 -24.27 -14.90
CA LEU A 61 30.42 -24.94 -16.10
C LEU A 61 31.81 -24.42 -16.50
N LEU A 62 32.05 -23.11 -16.37
CA LEU A 62 33.34 -22.50 -16.72
C LEU A 62 34.43 -22.77 -15.67
N ALA A 63 34.06 -22.77 -14.38
CA ALA A 63 35.01 -22.92 -13.29
C ALA A 63 35.26 -24.38 -12.89
N GLU A 64 34.39 -25.30 -13.33
CA GLU A 64 34.31 -26.72 -12.93
C GLU A 64 34.39 -26.96 -11.41
N SER A 65 34.13 -25.91 -10.61
CA SER A 65 34.35 -25.87 -9.18
C SER A 65 33.28 -25.03 -8.49
N LYS A 66 32.96 -25.39 -7.23
CA LYS A 66 31.97 -24.67 -6.40
C LYS A 66 32.58 -23.47 -5.69
N ASN A 67 33.34 -22.63 -6.39
CA ASN A 67 33.85 -21.42 -5.75
C ASN A 67 32.69 -20.41 -5.55
N PRO A 68 32.30 -20.09 -4.29
CA PRO A 68 31.13 -19.25 -4.04
C PRO A 68 31.23 -17.86 -4.67
N LEU A 69 32.44 -17.31 -4.78
CA LEU A 69 32.66 -16.00 -5.38
C LEU A 69 32.36 -16.01 -6.88
N LEU A 70 32.82 -17.03 -7.61
CA LEU A 70 32.56 -17.16 -9.05
C LEU A 70 31.07 -17.36 -9.33
N LEU A 71 30.39 -18.17 -8.50
CA LEU A 71 28.95 -18.37 -8.61
C LEU A 71 28.16 -17.08 -8.35
N ILE A 72 28.54 -16.29 -7.34
CA ILE A 72 27.93 -14.98 -7.04
C ILE A 72 28.16 -14.00 -8.19
N VAL A 73 29.37 -13.96 -8.77
CA VAL A 73 29.66 -13.10 -9.92
C VAL A 73 28.82 -13.50 -11.13
N GLY A 74 28.72 -14.80 -11.44
CA GLY A 74 27.85 -15.29 -12.51
C GLY A 74 26.38 -14.93 -12.28
N ALA A 75 25.88 -15.17 -11.06
CA ALA A 75 24.54 -14.78 -10.63
C ALA A 75 24.27 -13.28 -10.82
N PHE A 76 25.20 -12.45 -10.36
CA PHE A 76 25.09 -11.00 -10.47
C PHE A 76 25.09 -10.55 -11.92
N VAL A 77 25.96 -11.08 -12.77
CA VAL A 77 26.05 -10.71 -14.18
C VAL A 77 24.74 -11.03 -14.91
N THR A 78 24.17 -12.23 -14.74
CA THR A 78 22.92 -12.58 -15.44
C THR A 78 21.70 -11.90 -14.84
N GLY A 79 21.66 -11.72 -13.51
CA GLY A 79 20.61 -10.93 -12.84
C GLY A 79 20.66 -9.45 -13.21
N TRP A 80 21.85 -8.89 -13.43
CA TRP A 80 22.03 -7.54 -13.95
C TRP A 80 21.57 -7.42 -15.41
N LEU A 81 22.03 -8.37 -16.24
CA LEU A 81 21.68 -8.44 -17.65
C LEU A 81 20.17 -8.54 -17.86
N SER A 82 19.45 -9.31 -17.02
CA SER A 82 18.00 -9.44 -17.16
C SER A 82 17.29 -8.11 -16.99
N LEU A 83 17.71 -7.26 -16.06
CA LEU A 83 17.11 -5.93 -15.87
C LEU A 83 17.43 -4.97 -17.02
N VAL A 84 18.64 -5.06 -17.58
CA VAL A 84 19.00 -4.31 -18.80
C VAL A 84 18.14 -4.76 -19.97
N VAL A 85 17.91 -6.07 -20.13
CA VAL A 85 17.04 -6.62 -21.18
C VAL A 85 15.59 -6.18 -20.98
N ILE A 86 15.07 -6.21 -19.75
CA ILE A 86 13.72 -5.72 -19.42
C ILE A 86 13.59 -4.23 -19.77
N ASP A 87 14.54 -3.38 -19.35
CA ASP A 87 14.52 -1.94 -19.66
C ASP A 87 14.63 -1.68 -21.18
N THR A 88 15.45 -2.45 -21.89
CA THR A 88 15.60 -2.35 -23.35
C THR A 88 14.31 -2.74 -24.07
N ILE A 89 13.68 -3.85 -23.69
CA ILE A 89 12.40 -4.29 -24.27
C ILE A 89 11.32 -3.24 -24.03
N THR A 90 11.20 -2.73 -22.81
CA THR A 90 10.16 -1.77 -22.44
C THR A 90 10.34 -0.41 -23.10
N ARG A 91 11.59 0.06 -23.30
CA ARG A 91 11.87 1.31 -24.00
C ARG A 91 11.69 1.24 -25.50
N ASN A 92 12.03 0.10 -26.12
CA ASN A 92 12.09 -0.02 -27.57
C ASN A 92 10.88 -0.73 -28.19
N SER A 93 9.88 -1.12 -27.38
CA SER A 93 8.69 -1.83 -27.86
C SER A 93 7.40 -1.31 -27.23
N LYS A 94 6.26 -1.83 -27.69
CA LYS A 94 4.93 -1.54 -27.12
C LYS A 94 4.60 -2.44 -25.91
N ILE A 95 5.55 -3.27 -25.47
CA ILE A 95 5.35 -4.24 -24.39
C ILE A 95 5.39 -3.52 -23.03
N LYS A 96 4.37 -3.77 -22.19
CA LYS A 96 4.31 -3.24 -20.83
C LYS A 96 5.38 -3.87 -19.93
N GLU A 97 5.82 -3.14 -18.92
CA GLU A 97 6.88 -3.56 -17.99
C GLU A 97 6.61 -4.94 -17.36
N ASP A 98 5.41 -5.19 -16.85
CA ASP A 98 5.04 -6.49 -16.27
C ASP A 98 5.15 -7.65 -17.28
N THR A 99 4.78 -7.40 -18.54
CA THR A 99 4.89 -8.40 -19.62
C THR A 99 6.35 -8.66 -19.99
N ALA A 100 7.18 -7.62 -20.05
CA ALA A 100 8.61 -7.76 -20.32
C ALA A 100 9.31 -8.54 -19.18
N ILE A 101 8.96 -8.25 -17.93
CA ILE A 101 9.41 -8.99 -16.75
C ILE A 101 9.06 -10.47 -16.88
N GLY A 102 7.80 -10.80 -17.18
CA GLY A 102 7.35 -12.20 -17.33
C GLY A 102 8.04 -12.95 -18.48
N LEU A 103 8.29 -12.28 -19.62
CA LEU A 103 9.02 -12.83 -20.75
C LEU A 103 10.46 -13.19 -20.36
N VAL A 104 11.19 -12.23 -19.79
CA VAL A 104 12.60 -12.40 -19.42
C VAL A 104 12.77 -13.44 -18.32
N LEU A 105 11.89 -13.41 -17.32
CA LEU A 105 11.82 -14.43 -16.27
C LEU A 105 11.68 -15.83 -16.87
N SER A 106 10.72 -16.03 -17.78
CA SER A 106 10.45 -17.35 -18.37
C SER A 106 11.62 -17.87 -19.21
N VAL A 107 12.23 -17.01 -20.03
CA VAL A 107 13.37 -17.38 -20.88
C VAL A 107 14.60 -17.71 -20.05
N PHE A 108 14.99 -16.82 -19.12
CA PHE A 108 16.18 -17.04 -18.31
C PHE A 108 16.01 -18.24 -17.39
N PHE A 109 14.83 -18.43 -16.81
CA PHE A 109 14.55 -19.60 -15.99
C PHE A 109 14.62 -20.90 -16.81
N GLY A 110 14.01 -20.92 -18.01
CA GLY A 110 14.08 -22.07 -18.91
C GLY A 110 15.51 -22.43 -19.31
N VAL A 111 16.32 -21.43 -19.67
CA VAL A 111 17.75 -21.62 -19.96
C VAL A 111 18.49 -22.11 -18.72
N GLY A 112 18.22 -21.53 -17.55
CA GLY A 112 18.83 -21.93 -16.30
C GLY A 112 18.53 -23.39 -15.92
N ILE A 113 17.28 -23.83 -16.05
CA ILE A 113 16.87 -25.21 -15.80
C ILE A 113 17.48 -26.17 -16.83
N LEU A 114 17.57 -25.79 -18.10
CA LEU A 114 18.25 -26.59 -19.13
C LEU A 114 19.73 -26.80 -18.76
N LEU A 115 20.44 -25.73 -18.39
CA LEU A 115 21.84 -25.82 -17.97
C LEU A 115 22.00 -26.63 -16.68
N LEU A 116 21.14 -26.42 -15.69
CA LEU A 116 21.15 -27.18 -14.45
C LEU A 116 20.93 -28.68 -14.69
N THR A 117 19.97 -29.02 -15.56
CA THR A 117 19.68 -30.42 -15.93
C THR A 117 20.87 -31.04 -16.65
N ASN A 118 21.51 -30.30 -17.56
CA ASN A 118 22.73 -30.76 -18.23
C ASN A 118 23.87 -31.01 -17.23
N ILE A 119 24.09 -30.09 -16.28
CA ILE A 119 25.05 -30.25 -15.20
C ILE A 119 24.74 -31.54 -14.43
N GLN A 120 23.50 -31.71 -13.93
CA GLN A 120 23.07 -32.85 -13.13
C GLN A 120 23.33 -34.22 -13.81
N HIS A 121 23.23 -34.28 -15.14
CA HIS A 121 23.47 -35.49 -15.94
C HIS A 121 24.92 -35.65 -16.41
N SER A 122 25.81 -34.68 -16.20
CA SER A 122 27.21 -34.72 -16.63
C SER A 122 28.07 -35.74 -15.86
N GLY A 123 27.59 -36.24 -14.72
CA GLY A 123 28.35 -37.13 -13.84
C GLY A 123 29.43 -36.42 -13.01
N ASN A 124 29.50 -35.08 -13.04
CA ASN A 124 30.48 -34.32 -12.27
C ASN A 124 30.17 -34.38 -10.77
N ALA A 125 31.05 -34.98 -9.96
CA ALA A 125 30.89 -35.05 -8.50
C ALA A 125 30.80 -33.65 -7.85
N ALA A 126 31.36 -32.62 -8.49
CA ALA A 126 31.27 -31.24 -8.07
C ALA A 126 29.87 -30.62 -8.25
N GLN A 127 28.85 -31.34 -8.72
CA GLN A 127 27.49 -30.81 -8.79
C GLN A 127 26.70 -30.91 -7.47
N SER A 128 27.11 -31.83 -6.57
CA SER A 128 26.34 -32.16 -5.36
C SER A 128 26.08 -30.92 -4.48
N GLY A 129 24.82 -30.63 -4.13
CA GLY A 129 24.47 -29.48 -3.28
C GLY A 129 24.44 -28.11 -3.97
N LEU A 130 24.57 -28.06 -5.31
CA LEU A 130 24.30 -26.84 -6.10
C LEU A 130 22.83 -26.40 -5.94
N ASP A 131 21.90 -27.35 -5.88
CA ASP A 131 20.49 -27.08 -5.63
C ASP A 131 20.30 -26.38 -4.27
N SER A 132 21.01 -26.82 -3.23
CA SER A 132 20.91 -26.18 -1.93
C SER A 132 21.51 -24.77 -1.88
N PHE A 133 22.41 -24.42 -2.81
CA PHE A 133 22.89 -23.05 -2.98
C PHE A 133 21.85 -22.17 -3.67
N LEU A 134 21.13 -22.73 -4.66
CA LEU A 134 20.09 -22.04 -5.43
C LEU A 134 18.80 -21.83 -4.63
N PHE A 135 18.41 -22.82 -3.82
CA PHE A 135 17.16 -22.79 -3.06
C PHE A 135 17.32 -22.29 -1.61
N GLY A 136 18.55 -22.01 -1.18
CA GLY A 136 18.90 -21.42 0.11
C GLY A 136 18.99 -22.42 1.27
N LYS A 137 19.68 -22.00 2.35
CA LYS A 137 19.88 -22.79 3.58
C LYS A 137 19.62 -21.97 4.86
N ALA A 138 18.43 -21.40 4.98
CA ALA A 138 18.10 -20.44 6.05
C ALA A 138 18.34 -20.97 7.48
N ALA A 139 18.18 -22.28 7.68
CA ALA A 139 18.32 -22.92 9.00
C ALA A 139 19.77 -23.19 9.45
N ALA A 140 20.76 -23.01 8.55
CA ALA A 140 22.16 -23.34 8.82
C ALA A 140 23.10 -22.29 8.21
N LEU A 141 23.00 -21.05 8.72
CA LEU A 141 23.88 -19.96 8.32
C LEU A 141 25.25 -20.08 8.99
N LEU A 142 26.31 -20.01 8.19
CA LEU A 142 27.69 -20.07 8.66
C LEU A 142 28.19 -18.67 9.08
N PRO A 143 29.27 -18.58 9.89
CA PRO A 143 29.89 -17.30 10.24
C PRO A 143 30.36 -16.48 9.03
N ASN A 144 30.70 -17.14 7.92
CA ASN A 144 31.09 -16.48 6.68
C ASN A 144 29.89 -15.83 5.98
N ASP A 145 28.71 -16.45 6.07
CA ASP A 145 27.47 -15.92 5.49
C ASP A 145 27.04 -14.65 6.23
N VAL A 146 27.09 -14.67 7.57
CA VAL A 146 26.77 -13.49 8.39
C VAL A 146 27.74 -12.33 8.12
N ARG A 147 29.03 -12.63 7.93
CA ARG A 147 30.02 -11.61 7.53
C ARG A 147 29.70 -11.03 6.14
N ALA A 148 29.37 -11.88 5.17
CA ALA A 148 28.98 -11.43 3.83
C ALA A 148 27.72 -10.56 3.88
N PHE A 149 26.69 -10.96 4.63
CA PHE A 149 25.47 -10.17 4.81
C PHE A 149 25.72 -8.87 5.56
N GLY A 150 26.64 -8.86 6.54
CA GLY A 150 27.04 -7.65 7.25
C GLY A 150 27.72 -6.64 6.33
N ILE A 151 28.72 -7.07 5.54
CA ILE A 151 29.39 -6.22 4.56
C ILE A 151 28.38 -5.67 3.55
N LEU A 152 27.51 -6.55 3.03
CA LEU A 152 26.47 -6.13 2.10
C LEU A 152 25.49 -5.14 2.71
N ALA A 153 24.98 -5.41 3.91
CA ALA A 153 24.02 -4.54 4.58
C ALA A 153 24.63 -3.16 4.81
N VAL A 154 25.88 -3.09 5.28
CA VAL A 154 26.60 -1.81 5.44
C VAL A 154 26.75 -1.09 4.11
N LEU A 155 27.16 -1.79 3.04
CA LEU A 155 27.28 -1.21 1.71
C LEU A 155 25.94 -0.67 1.18
N LEU A 156 24.88 -1.47 1.23
CA LEU A 156 23.55 -1.09 0.77
C LEU A 156 23.01 0.11 1.56
N LEU A 157 23.07 0.07 2.89
CA LEU A 157 22.59 1.14 3.75
C LEU A 157 23.43 2.42 3.62
N ALA A 158 24.75 2.29 3.45
CA ALA A 158 25.63 3.44 3.23
C ALA A 158 25.31 4.13 1.89
N VAL A 159 25.22 3.38 0.79
CA VAL A 159 24.91 3.97 -0.52
C VAL A 159 23.51 4.60 -0.52
N VAL A 160 22.51 3.92 0.04
CA VAL A 160 21.15 4.48 0.15
C VAL A 160 21.11 5.68 1.09
N GLY A 161 21.88 5.68 2.18
CA GLY A 161 21.97 6.80 3.11
C GLY A 161 22.62 8.03 2.48
N LEU A 162 23.73 7.84 1.76
CA LEU A 162 24.45 8.91 1.05
C LEU A 162 23.61 9.50 -0.09
N LEU A 163 22.92 8.65 -0.85
CA LEU A 163 22.09 9.04 -2.00
C LEU A 163 20.59 9.17 -1.64
N TYR A 164 20.26 9.34 -0.36
CA TYR A 164 18.87 9.32 0.12
C TYR A 164 18.02 10.41 -0.54
N LYS A 165 18.57 11.63 -0.65
CA LYS A 165 17.86 12.77 -1.24
C LYS A 165 17.63 12.57 -2.73
N GLU A 166 18.61 12.02 -3.44
CA GLU A 166 18.56 11.73 -4.87
C GLU A 166 17.55 10.61 -5.16
N PHE A 167 17.63 9.49 -4.43
CA PHE A 167 16.69 8.37 -4.59
C PHE A 167 15.27 8.75 -4.20
N LYS A 168 15.09 9.63 -3.21
CA LYS A 168 13.78 10.17 -2.86
C LYS A 168 13.19 10.91 -4.05
N ILE A 169 13.91 11.85 -4.66
CA ILE A 169 13.39 12.61 -5.81
C ILE A 169 13.11 11.66 -6.98
N LEU A 170 14.05 10.78 -7.30
CA LEU A 170 13.92 9.78 -8.37
C LEU A 170 12.68 8.88 -8.21
N ALA A 171 12.35 8.48 -6.98
CA ALA A 171 11.23 7.59 -6.72
C ALA A 171 9.86 8.26 -6.89
N PHE A 172 9.77 9.59 -6.72
CA PHE A 172 8.50 10.32 -6.81
C PHE A 172 8.33 11.06 -8.13
N ASP A 173 9.40 11.67 -8.68
CA ASP A 173 9.36 12.40 -9.94
C ASP A 173 10.72 12.39 -10.66
N LYS A 174 10.83 11.55 -11.69
CA LYS A 174 12.03 11.43 -12.52
C LYS A 174 12.28 12.65 -13.40
N ASN A 175 11.21 13.32 -13.85
CA ASN A 175 11.32 14.50 -14.72
C ASN A 175 11.83 15.70 -13.91
N TYR A 176 11.33 15.86 -12.70
CA TYR A 176 11.82 16.87 -11.76
C TYR A 176 13.29 16.62 -11.39
N ALA A 177 13.69 15.35 -11.16
CA ALA A 177 15.10 15.01 -10.97
C ALA A 177 16.00 15.45 -12.14
N ALA A 178 15.53 15.25 -13.38
CA ALA A 178 16.26 15.66 -14.58
C ALA A 178 16.39 17.19 -14.69
N ILE A 179 15.32 17.94 -14.38
CA ILE A 179 15.34 19.41 -14.38
C ILE A 179 16.32 19.97 -13.33
N LEU A 180 16.45 19.31 -12.19
CA LEU A 180 17.44 19.66 -11.16
C LEU A 180 18.89 19.33 -11.56
N GLY A 181 19.13 18.73 -12.73
CA GLY A 181 20.46 18.35 -13.21
C GLY A 181 21.00 17.07 -12.57
N LEU A 182 20.15 16.27 -11.90
CA LEU A 182 20.58 14.98 -11.34
C LEU A 182 20.84 13.96 -12.45
N PRO A 183 21.88 13.11 -12.33
CA PRO A 183 22.16 12.07 -13.32
C PRO A 183 21.18 10.90 -13.18
N VAL A 184 19.93 11.09 -13.64
CA VAL A 184 18.80 10.14 -13.49
C VAL A 184 19.20 8.72 -13.88
N ARG A 185 19.82 8.54 -15.05
CA ARG A 185 20.25 7.21 -15.53
C ARG A 185 21.25 6.53 -14.58
N ALA A 186 22.22 7.28 -14.06
CA ALA A 186 23.24 6.73 -13.14
C ALA A 186 22.61 6.34 -11.79
N LEU A 187 21.64 7.12 -11.30
CA LEU A 187 20.91 6.82 -10.07
C LEU A 187 20.00 5.60 -10.24
N GLU A 188 19.28 5.50 -11.36
CA GLU A 188 18.47 4.31 -11.70
C GLU A 188 19.35 3.06 -11.78
N LEU A 189 20.49 3.16 -12.44
CA LEU A 189 21.45 2.08 -12.58
C LEU A 189 21.99 1.68 -11.19
N THR A 190 22.37 2.64 -10.35
CA THR A 190 22.84 2.38 -8.99
C THR A 190 21.78 1.66 -8.16
N LEU A 191 20.53 2.13 -8.15
CA LEU A 191 19.46 1.45 -7.40
C LEU A 191 19.17 0.04 -7.92
N THR A 192 19.21 -0.12 -9.24
CA THR A 192 19.12 -1.43 -9.89
C THR A 192 20.23 -2.34 -9.39
N THR A 193 21.46 -1.82 -9.25
CA THR A 193 22.64 -2.61 -8.84
C THR A 193 22.49 -3.07 -7.41
N LEU A 194 22.08 -2.15 -6.53
CA LEU A 194 21.78 -2.44 -5.13
C LEU A 194 20.68 -3.51 -5.02
N THR A 195 19.66 -3.45 -5.88
CA THR A 195 18.56 -4.42 -5.90
C THR A 195 19.05 -5.81 -6.32
N VAL A 196 19.81 -5.90 -7.42
CA VAL A 196 20.38 -7.19 -7.86
C VAL A 196 21.31 -7.78 -6.81
N LEU A 197 22.16 -6.95 -6.21
CA LEU A 197 23.09 -7.37 -5.16
C LEU A 197 22.36 -7.91 -3.92
N ALA A 198 21.30 -7.21 -3.48
CA ALA A 198 20.45 -7.65 -2.38
C ALA A 198 19.76 -9.00 -2.68
N VAL A 199 19.22 -9.16 -3.89
CA VAL A 199 18.55 -10.39 -4.31
C VAL A 199 19.55 -11.55 -4.39
N VAL A 200 20.67 -11.40 -5.11
CA VAL A 200 21.67 -12.46 -5.32
C VAL A 200 22.21 -13.00 -4.00
N VAL A 201 22.60 -12.12 -3.08
CA VAL A 201 23.17 -12.54 -1.80
C VAL A 201 22.10 -13.11 -0.88
N GLY A 202 20.90 -12.54 -0.90
CA GLY A 202 19.81 -13.05 -0.09
C GLY A 202 19.24 -14.40 -0.53
N ILE A 203 19.35 -14.75 -1.82
CA ILE A 203 18.92 -16.07 -2.33
C ILE A 203 19.64 -17.20 -1.61
N GLN A 204 20.92 -17.03 -1.29
CA GLN A 204 21.68 -18.04 -0.55
C GLN A 204 21.15 -18.27 0.87
N ALA A 205 20.65 -17.20 1.50
CA ALA A 205 20.07 -17.27 2.83
C ALA A 205 18.69 -17.91 2.79
N VAL A 206 17.75 -17.30 2.05
CA VAL A 206 16.32 -17.57 2.21
C VAL A 206 15.72 -18.26 0.99
N GLY A 207 16.42 -18.27 -0.15
CA GLY A 207 15.95 -18.88 -1.39
C GLY A 207 15.24 -17.89 -2.32
N VAL A 208 15.13 -18.28 -3.59
CA VAL A 208 14.57 -17.50 -4.72
C VAL A 208 13.23 -16.84 -4.38
N VAL A 209 12.22 -17.66 -4.04
CA VAL A 209 10.83 -17.18 -3.84
C VAL A 209 10.72 -16.28 -2.62
N LEU A 210 11.43 -16.62 -1.55
CA LEU A 210 11.30 -15.97 -0.26
C LEU A 210 12.01 -14.59 -0.28
N MET A 211 13.03 -14.43 -1.11
CA MET A 211 13.69 -13.15 -1.32
C MET A 211 12.81 -12.08 -1.96
N ALA A 212 11.99 -12.44 -2.95
CA ALA A 212 11.05 -11.50 -3.55
C ALA A 212 10.06 -10.96 -2.49
N ALA A 213 9.58 -11.84 -1.61
CA ALA A 213 8.70 -11.46 -0.51
C ALA A 213 9.40 -10.54 0.51
N MET A 214 10.65 -10.84 0.88
CA MET A 214 11.43 -10.00 1.81
C MET A 214 11.76 -8.61 1.25
N LEU A 215 11.92 -8.49 -0.06
CA LEU A 215 12.21 -7.23 -0.72
C LEU A 215 10.97 -6.32 -0.75
N ILE A 216 9.80 -6.85 -1.10
CA ILE A 216 8.63 -6.02 -1.46
C ILE A 216 7.57 -5.95 -0.37
N THR A 217 7.26 -7.07 0.31
CA THR A 217 6.14 -7.16 1.24
C THR A 217 6.25 -6.21 2.44
N PRO A 218 7.42 -6.04 3.09
CA PRO A 218 7.57 -5.06 4.17
C PRO A 218 7.31 -3.62 3.74
N ALA A 219 7.79 -3.25 2.54
CA ALA A 219 7.56 -1.93 1.96
C ALA A 219 6.06 -1.69 1.65
N ALA A 220 5.41 -2.69 1.06
CA ALA A 220 3.98 -2.65 0.77
C ALA A 220 3.16 -2.49 2.06
N ALA A 221 3.50 -3.24 3.12
CA ALA A 221 2.88 -3.14 4.44
C ALA A 221 3.08 -1.73 5.03
N ALA A 222 4.31 -1.20 5.02
CA ALA A 222 4.65 0.12 5.56
C ALA A 222 3.90 1.27 4.87
N ARG A 223 3.63 1.16 3.55
CA ARG A 223 2.93 2.20 2.77
C ARG A 223 1.51 2.49 3.26
N PHE A 224 0.85 1.52 3.91
CA PHE A 224 -0.49 1.70 4.49
C PHE A 224 -0.49 2.63 5.71
N TRP A 225 0.62 2.67 6.45
CA TRP A 225 0.74 3.39 7.72
C TRP A 225 1.21 4.84 7.55
N THR A 226 1.96 5.14 6.49
CA THR A 226 2.59 6.47 6.35
C THR A 226 2.68 6.94 4.89
N ASP A 227 2.72 8.26 4.74
CA ASP A 227 3.03 8.97 3.49
C ASP A 227 4.44 9.57 3.46
N ARG A 228 5.17 9.50 4.57
CA ARG A 228 6.54 10.02 4.67
C ARG A 228 7.55 8.89 4.40
N LEU A 229 8.39 9.06 3.37
CA LEU A 229 9.40 8.07 2.97
C LEU A 229 10.32 7.64 4.12
N SER A 230 10.85 8.58 4.92
CA SER A 230 11.74 8.25 6.03
C SER A 230 11.06 7.30 7.04
N ILE A 231 9.78 7.54 7.36
CA ILE A 231 9.01 6.69 8.26
C ILE A 231 8.70 5.35 7.59
N MET A 232 8.45 5.35 6.27
CA MET A 232 8.19 4.13 5.51
C MET A 232 9.39 3.19 5.52
N LEU A 233 10.61 3.72 5.35
CA LEU A 233 11.85 2.94 5.44
C LEU A 233 12.01 2.30 6.81
N ILE A 234 11.84 3.08 7.89
CA ILE A 234 11.93 2.57 9.26
C ILE A 234 10.90 1.47 9.48
N LEU A 235 9.63 1.70 9.13
CA LEU A 235 8.56 0.71 9.31
C LEU A 235 8.80 -0.56 8.48
N ALA A 236 9.25 -0.43 7.23
CA ALA A 236 9.56 -1.59 6.37
C ALA A 236 10.70 -2.43 6.96
N THR A 237 11.78 -1.78 7.41
CA THR A 237 12.87 -2.43 8.12
C THR A 237 12.40 -3.10 9.41
N THR A 238 11.59 -2.41 10.23
CA THR A 238 11.05 -2.98 11.47
C THR A 238 10.16 -4.20 11.20
N PHE A 239 9.28 -4.14 10.20
CA PHE A 239 8.44 -5.27 9.83
C PHE A 239 9.25 -6.47 9.34
N GLY A 240 10.28 -6.22 8.51
CA GLY A 240 11.21 -7.26 8.06
C GLY A 240 12.01 -7.88 9.21
N VAL A 241 12.52 -7.07 10.13
CA VAL A 241 13.26 -7.55 11.30
C VAL A 241 12.36 -8.37 12.24
N ILE A 242 11.15 -7.89 12.52
CA ILE A 242 10.17 -8.61 13.35
C ILE A 242 9.84 -9.96 12.70
N SER A 243 9.60 -10.00 11.38
CA SER A 243 9.30 -11.25 10.70
C SER A 243 10.50 -12.20 10.68
N GLY A 244 11.72 -11.69 10.49
CA GLY A 244 12.98 -12.44 10.54
C GLY A 244 13.22 -13.09 11.90
N VAL A 245 13.14 -12.32 12.98
CA VAL A 245 13.34 -12.79 14.35
C VAL A 245 12.26 -13.79 14.75
N THR A 246 10.99 -13.45 14.49
CA THR A 246 9.86 -14.31 14.87
C THR A 246 9.86 -15.61 14.04
N GLY A 247 10.23 -15.56 12.77
CA GLY A 247 10.33 -16.75 11.91
C GLY A 247 11.49 -17.65 12.32
N SER A 248 12.62 -17.07 12.72
CA SER A 248 13.76 -17.80 13.30
C SER A 248 13.40 -18.45 14.63
N PHE A 249 12.63 -17.76 15.47
CA PHE A 249 12.15 -18.32 16.74
C PHE A 249 11.25 -19.54 16.54
N ILE A 250 10.27 -19.46 15.62
CA ILE A 250 9.38 -20.59 15.33
C ILE A 250 10.17 -21.78 14.78
N SER A 251 11.09 -21.52 13.85
CA SER A 251 11.97 -22.55 13.27
C SER A 251 12.86 -23.24 14.31
N TYR A 252 13.34 -22.51 15.32
CA TYR A 252 14.09 -23.08 16.43
C TYR A 252 13.20 -23.97 17.32
N THR A 253 11.99 -23.52 17.67
CA THR A 253 11.10 -24.29 18.56
C THR A 253 10.48 -25.53 17.90
N ALA A 254 10.34 -25.53 16.58
CA ALA A 254 9.77 -26.64 15.81
C ALA A 254 10.80 -27.13 14.79
N THR A 255 11.56 -28.17 15.17
CA THR A 255 12.71 -28.69 14.40
C THR A 255 12.42 -29.11 12.95
N ALA A 256 11.16 -29.39 12.60
CA ALA A 256 10.77 -29.71 11.22
C ALA A 256 10.39 -28.48 10.36
N MET A 257 10.43 -27.27 10.92
CA MET A 257 9.92 -26.06 10.28
C MET A 257 11.05 -25.20 9.68
N PRO A 258 11.10 -25.00 8.34
CA PRO A 258 12.14 -24.19 7.71
C PRO A 258 11.98 -22.71 8.02
N THR A 259 13.10 -22.01 8.27
CA THR A 259 13.09 -20.61 8.72
C THR A 259 12.50 -19.65 7.69
N GLY A 260 12.92 -19.76 6.43
CA GLY A 260 12.51 -18.83 5.36
C GLY A 260 10.98 -18.76 5.12
N PRO A 261 10.28 -19.89 4.91
CA PRO A 261 8.83 -19.93 4.79
C PRO A 261 8.09 -19.28 5.96
N TRP A 262 8.54 -19.50 7.19
CA TRP A 262 7.92 -18.87 8.37
C TRP A 262 8.10 -17.36 8.39
N VAL A 263 9.26 -16.86 8.01
CA VAL A 263 9.47 -15.41 7.87
C VAL A 263 8.48 -14.82 6.87
N VAL A 264 8.20 -15.52 5.76
CA VAL A 264 7.23 -15.08 4.75
C VAL A 264 5.78 -15.17 5.24
N VAL A 265 5.42 -16.20 5.99
CA VAL A 265 4.09 -16.28 6.62
C VAL A 265 3.89 -15.11 7.59
N ILE A 266 4.88 -14.80 8.43
CA ILE A 266 4.78 -13.72 9.41
C ILE A 266 4.70 -12.35 8.74
N ILE A 267 5.56 -12.06 7.74
CA ILE A 267 5.46 -10.77 7.03
C ILE A 267 4.15 -10.64 6.26
N SER A 268 3.61 -11.75 5.73
CA SER A 268 2.30 -11.76 5.07
C SER A 268 1.17 -11.48 6.06
N ILE A 269 1.24 -12.00 7.29
CA ILE A 269 0.31 -11.67 8.37
C ILE A 269 0.41 -10.17 8.73
N ILE A 270 1.63 -9.63 8.87
CA ILE A 270 1.85 -8.20 9.13
C ILE A 270 1.28 -7.35 7.99
N ALA A 271 1.50 -7.75 6.74
CA ALA A 271 0.95 -7.06 5.57
C ALA A 271 -0.58 -7.14 5.53
N GLY A 272 -1.17 -8.30 5.84
CA GLY A 272 -2.61 -8.47 5.98
C GLY A 272 -3.20 -7.56 7.05
N ILE A 273 -2.61 -7.52 8.25
CA ILE A 273 -3.02 -6.60 9.32
C ILE A 273 -2.94 -5.15 8.84
N SER A 274 -1.84 -4.77 8.19
CA SER A 274 -1.63 -3.42 7.65
C SER A 274 -2.70 -3.05 6.63
N PHE A 275 -3.05 -3.99 5.75
CA PHE A 275 -4.06 -3.80 4.71
C PHE A 275 -5.47 -3.61 5.27
N PHE A 276 -5.85 -4.37 6.30
CA PHE A 276 -7.20 -4.28 6.89
C PHE A 276 -7.33 -3.14 7.90
N PHE A 277 -6.32 -2.93 8.75
CA PHE A 277 -6.41 -2.12 9.97
C PHE A 277 -5.62 -0.81 9.94
N ALA A 278 -4.96 -0.44 8.83
CA ALA A 278 -4.31 0.87 8.79
C ALA A 278 -5.34 2.03 8.90
N PRO A 279 -5.14 3.04 9.77
CA PRO A 279 -6.17 4.01 10.14
C PRO A 279 -6.76 4.84 8.98
N ARG A 280 -5.93 5.24 8.01
CA ARG A 280 -6.36 6.09 6.89
C ARG A 280 -6.64 5.32 5.61
N LYS A 281 -5.85 4.27 5.34
CA LYS A 281 -5.85 3.56 4.06
C LYS A 281 -6.47 2.17 4.14
N GLY A 282 -6.58 1.61 5.34
CA GLY A 282 -7.08 0.25 5.56
C GLY A 282 -8.56 0.11 5.17
N ILE A 283 -8.92 -1.07 4.69
CA ILE A 283 -10.27 -1.35 4.21
C ILE A 283 -11.32 -1.14 5.30
N PHE A 284 -11.05 -1.59 6.53
CA PHE A 284 -12.03 -1.51 7.61
C PHE A 284 -12.39 -0.06 7.93
N PHE A 285 -11.39 0.81 8.08
CA PHE A 285 -11.60 2.22 8.38
C PHE A 285 -12.22 2.97 7.20
N ARG A 286 -11.86 2.61 5.95
CA ARG A 286 -12.48 3.16 4.74
C ARG A 286 -13.96 2.82 4.67
N VAL A 287 -14.31 1.54 4.85
CA VAL A 287 -15.70 1.06 4.84
C VAL A 287 -16.49 1.70 5.99
N ARG A 288 -15.92 1.76 7.20
CA ARG A 288 -16.56 2.41 8.36
C ARG A 288 -16.81 3.89 8.10
N ARG A 289 -15.84 4.63 7.54
CA ARG A 289 -16.00 6.04 7.16
C ARG A 289 -17.09 6.20 6.09
N GLN A 290 -17.09 5.35 5.07
CA GLN A 290 -18.11 5.38 4.02
C GLN A 290 -19.51 5.08 4.56
N MET A 291 -19.64 4.12 5.48
CA MET A 291 -20.91 3.81 6.14
C MET A 291 -21.39 4.96 7.02
N ASN A 292 -20.49 5.62 7.76
CA ASN A 292 -20.83 6.78 8.57
C ASN A 292 -21.26 7.96 7.69
N ASN A 293 -20.54 8.25 6.61
CA ASN A 293 -20.91 9.30 5.65
C ASN A 293 -22.28 9.00 5.02
N ARG A 294 -22.54 7.76 4.59
CA ARG A 294 -23.85 7.35 4.05
C ARG A 294 -24.98 7.54 5.07
N ARG A 295 -24.72 7.27 6.36
CA ARG A 295 -25.70 7.48 7.44
C ARG A 295 -25.96 8.95 7.70
N MET A 296 -24.91 9.77 7.70
CA MET A 296 -25.00 11.23 7.87
C MET A 296 -25.78 11.87 6.73
N ILE A 297 -25.42 11.56 5.48
CA ILE A 297 -26.13 12.01 4.26
C ILE A 297 -27.61 11.63 4.34
N LEU A 298 -27.94 10.38 4.68
CA LEU A 298 -29.33 9.95 4.82
C LEU A 298 -30.08 10.75 5.90
N ASP A 299 -29.45 11.02 7.05
CA ASP A 299 -30.07 11.78 8.14
C ASP A 299 -30.32 13.24 7.73
N GLU A 300 -29.34 13.88 7.10
CA GLU A 300 -29.47 15.26 6.59
C GLU A 300 -30.52 15.34 5.48
N ASN A 301 -30.56 14.36 4.58
CA ASN A 301 -31.56 14.28 3.53
C ASN A 301 -32.98 14.09 4.04
N ILE A 302 -33.18 13.29 5.09
CA ILE A 302 -34.48 13.18 5.75
C ILE A 302 -34.87 14.54 6.34
N LEU A 303 -33.98 15.19 7.11
CA LEU A 303 -34.28 16.49 7.72
C LEU A 303 -34.54 17.59 6.67
N LYS A 304 -33.80 17.58 5.55
CA LYS A 304 -34.02 18.44 4.37
C LYS A 304 -35.42 18.24 3.81
N THR A 305 -35.86 16.99 3.63
CA THR A 305 -37.23 16.67 3.19
C THR A 305 -38.30 17.23 4.13
N PHE A 306 -38.11 17.13 5.46
CA PHE A 306 -39.05 17.74 6.40
C PHE A 306 -39.09 19.27 6.28
N PHE A 307 -37.94 19.92 6.07
CA PHE A 307 -37.88 21.36 5.90
C PHE A 307 -38.58 21.79 4.61
N ASN A 308 -38.29 21.15 3.47
CA ASN A 308 -38.93 21.44 2.18
C ASN A 308 -40.45 21.27 2.25
N LEU A 309 -40.94 20.19 2.87
CA LEU A 309 -42.38 20.00 3.07
C LEU A 309 -43.00 21.14 3.89
N GLY A 310 -42.30 21.60 4.94
CA GLY A 310 -42.72 22.74 5.76
C GLY A 310 -42.66 24.09 5.04
N GLU A 311 -41.77 24.24 4.07
CA GLU A 311 -41.69 25.42 3.20
C GLU A 311 -42.84 25.44 2.20
N ASN A 312 -43.17 24.27 1.63
CA ASN A 312 -44.24 24.10 0.63
C ASN A 312 -45.64 24.34 1.19
N ASP A 313 -45.90 24.00 2.46
CA ASP A 313 -47.21 24.20 3.10
C ASP A 313 -47.22 25.23 4.23
N HIS A 314 -46.10 25.95 4.41
CA HIS A 314 -45.87 26.92 5.47
C HIS A 314 -46.03 26.38 6.91
N SER A 315 -45.91 25.05 7.10
CA SER A 315 -46.08 24.39 8.40
C SER A 315 -44.89 23.50 8.80
N PHE A 316 -43.89 24.11 9.42
CA PHE A 316 -42.66 23.40 9.84
C PHE A 316 -42.82 22.47 11.05
N LYS A 317 -43.91 22.64 11.84
CA LYS A 317 -44.15 21.87 13.08
C LYS A 317 -45.18 20.75 12.92
N GLU A 318 -45.75 20.60 11.74
CA GLU A 318 -46.75 19.57 11.46
C GLU A 318 -46.15 18.17 11.33
N ALA A 319 -46.99 17.18 11.67
CA ALA A 319 -46.62 15.78 11.57
C ALA A 319 -46.62 15.32 10.11
N ARG A 320 -45.48 14.82 9.65
CA ARG A 320 -45.32 14.26 8.31
C ARG A 320 -45.57 12.77 8.31
N SER A 321 -46.47 12.35 7.43
CA SER A 321 -46.79 10.94 7.22
C SER A 321 -45.68 10.23 6.43
N TRP A 322 -45.69 8.90 6.48
CA TRP A 322 -44.72 8.09 5.74
C TRP A 322 -44.79 8.33 4.23
N ASP A 323 -46.01 8.45 3.69
CA ASP A 323 -46.24 8.60 2.25
C ASP A 323 -45.81 9.98 1.76
N GLN A 324 -46.03 11.04 2.54
CA GLN A 324 -45.56 12.39 2.22
C GLN A 324 -44.04 12.44 2.04
N LEU A 325 -43.29 11.77 2.93
CA LEU A 325 -41.82 11.73 2.85
C LEU A 325 -41.32 10.98 1.61
N LEU A 326 -42.05 9.95 1.16
CA LEU A 326 -41.69 9.17 -0.03
C LEU A 326 -42.03 9.87 -1.34
N VAL A 327 -43.09 10.69 -1.34
CA VAL A 327 -43.49 11.50 -2.50
C VAL A 327 -42.49 12.64 -2.73
N GLU A 328 -42.12 13.36 -1.66
CA GLU A 328 -41.14 14.46 -1.76
C GLU A 328 -39.76 13.97 -2.20
N ARG A 329 -39.33 12.79 -1.72
CA ARG A 329 -38.04 12.22 -2.11
C ARG A 329 -38.06 10.70 -2.15
N HIS A 330 -37.45 10.16 -3.19
CA HIS A 330 -37.33 8.72 -3.40
C HIS A 330 -36.36 8.07 -2.40
N PHE A 331 -36.83 7.77 -1.20
CA PHE A 331 -36.09 6.98 -0.22
C PHE A 331 -36.31 5.48 -0.39
N VAL A 332 -35.26 4.69 -0.17
CA VAL A 332 -35.42 3.24 0.01
C VAL A 332 -36.17 2.99 1.34
N PRO A 333 -37.34 2.30 1.35
CA PRO A 333 -38.20 2.19 2.53
C PRO A 333 -37.49 1.68 3.79
N ARG A 334 -36.65 0.65 3.66
CA ARG A 334 -35.86 0.12 4.78
C ARG A 334 -34.88 1.15 5.37
N ARG A 335 -34.29 1.99 4.52
CA ARG A 335 -33.34 3.04 4.96
C ARG A 335 -34.08 4.18 5.65
N LEU A 336 -35.21 4.63 5.09
CA LEU A 336 -36.05 5.67 5.70
C LEU A 336 -36.49 5.27 7.11
N ARG A 337 -36.99 4.03 7.29
CA ARG A 337 -37.42 3.52 8.60
C ARG A 337 -36.28 3.56 9.63
N ASN A 338 -35.10 3.11 9.23
CA ASN A 338 -33.92 3.10 10.08
C ASN A 338 -33.39 4.52 10.37
N GLY A 339 -33.54 5.45 9.41
CA GLY A 339 -33.20 6.86 9.55
C GLY A 339 -34.11 7.56 10.55
N LEU A 340 -35.44 7.48 10.37
CA LEU A 340 -36.43 8.06 11.29
C LEU A 340 -36.25 7.55 12.74
N ALA A 341 -36.07 6.24 12.91
CA ALA A 341 -35.82 5.66 14.23
C ALA A 341 -34.47 6.10 14.84
N ARG A 342 -33.48 6.47 14.02
CA ARG A 342 -32.18 6.98 14.48
C ARG A 342 -32.28 8.46 14.84
N LEU A 343 -32.87 9.28 13.98
CA LEU A 343 -33.12 10.70 14.22
C LEU A 343 -34.00 10.93 15.46
N ARG A 344 -34.98 10.05 15.72
CA ARG A 344 -35.74 10.05 16.97
C ARG A 344 -34.87 9.83 18.19
N ARG A 345 -34.01 8.81 18.14
CA ARG A 345 -33.07 8.50 19.25
C ARG A 345 -32.04 9.60 19.48
N GLN A 346 -31.70 10.35 18.44
CA GLN A 346 -30.82 11.52 18.52
C GLN A 346 -31.53 12.80 18.97
N GLY A 347 -32.85 12.76 19.16
CA GLY A 347 -33.64 13.93 19.57
C GLY A 347 -33.90 14.94 18.46
N PHE A 348 -33.73 14.56 17.18
CA PHE A 348 -34.06 15.44 16.05
C PHE A 348 -35.52 15.32 15.61
N LEU A 349 -36.14 14.15 15.83
CA LEU A 349 -37.54 13.88 15.48
C LEU A 349 -38.33 13.36 16.68
N GLU A 350 -39.62 13.67 16.71
CA GLU A 350 -40.60 13.10 17.62
C GLU A 350 -41.67 12.33 16.85
N ARG A 351 -42.26 11.31 17.49
CA ARG A 351 -43.34 10.53 16.91
C ARG A 351 -44.66 10.96 17.53
N GLN A 352 -45.59 11.43 16.69
CA GLN A 352 -46.96 11.77 17.07
C GLN A 352 -47.94 10.76 16.45
N SER A 353 -49.22 10.87 16.80
CA SER A 353 -50.29 9.97 16.28
C SER A 353 -50.41 10.03 14.75
N ALA A 354 -50.25 11.22 14.16
CA ALA A 354 -50.38 11.45 12.72
C ALA A 354 -49.09 11.21 11.91
N GLY A 355 -47.93 11.02 12.57
CA GLY A 355 -46.66 10.85 11.86
C GLY A 355 -45.43 11.23 12.67
N TRP A 356 -44.46 11.84 12.00
CA TRP A 356 -43.19 12.28 12.58
C TRP A 356 -43.12 13.82 12.56
N VAL A 357 -42.57 14.44 13.60
CA VAL A 357 -42.45 15.90 13.71
C VAL A 357 -40.99 16.29 13.96
N LEU A 358 -40.56 17.41 13.39
CA LEU A 358 -39.27 18.01 13.69
C LEU A 358 -39.26 18.61 15.11
N THR A 359 -38.24 18.25 15.88
CA THR A 359 -37.88 19.03 17.08
C THR A 359 -37.21 20.34 16.67
N GLN A 360 -37.01 21.27 17.62
CA GLN A 360 -36.24 22.49 17.34
C GLN A 360 -34.82 22.17 16.83
N ALA A 361 -34.16 21.17 17.42
CA ALA A 361 -32.82 20.75 16.98
C ALA A 361 -32.83 20.15 15.57
N GLY A 362 -33.88 19.39 15.23
CA GLY A 362 -34.07 18.83 13.89
C GLY A 362 -34.33 19.91 12.85
N PHE A 363 -35.13 20.91 13.20
CA PHE A 363 -35.44 22.06 12.37
C PHE A 363 -34.18 22.85 12.02
N GLU A 364 -33.37 23.26 13.01
CA GLU A 364 -32.11 23.99 12.76
C GLU A 364 -31.14 23.21 11.87
N LYS A 365 -31.07 21.89 12.06
CA LYS A 365 -30.19 21.04 11.25
C LYS A 365 -30.69 20.90 9.81
N GLY A 366 -31.98 20.68 9.60
CA GLY A 366 -32.60 20.62 8.26
C GLY A 366 -32.47 21.95 7.52
N LYS A 367 -32.76 23.06 8.22
CA LYS A 367 -32.59 24.43 7.74
C LYS A 367 -31.17 24.70 7.27
N ARG A 368 -30.17 24.31 8.07
CA ARG A 368 -28.75 24.44 7.70
C ARG A 368 -28.41 23.66 6.43
N THR A 369 -28.91 22.43 6.29
CA THR A 369 -28.70 21.63 5.06
C THR A 369 -29.30 22.31 3.83
N VAL A 370 -30.53 22.83 3.92
CA VAL A 370 -31.16 23.60 2.82
C VAL A 370 -30.39 24.87 2.49
N ARG A 371 -29.94 25.63 3.50
CA ARG A 371 -29.09 26.80 3.30
C ARG A 371 -27.82 26.46 2.53
N LEU A 372 -27.11 25.41 2.95
CA LEU A 372 -25.87 24.98 2.30
C LEU A 372 -26.11 24.56 0.85
N HIS A 373 -27.21 23.87 0.58
CA HIS A 373 -27.62 23.50 -0.77
C HIS A 373 -27.77 24.74 -1.67
N ARG A 374 -28.59 25.70 -1.24
CA ARG A 374 -28.87 26.94 -1.99
C ARG A 374 -27.63 27.80 -2.22
N LEU A 375 -26.77 27.92 -1.20
CA LEU A 375 -25.50 28.64 -1.33
C LEU A 375 -24.57 27.97 -2.37
N TRP A 376 -24.55 26.64 -2.43
CA TRP A 376 -23.78 25.92 -3.45
C TRP A 376 -24.37 26.08 -4.84
N GLU A 377 -25.69 26.03 -4.99
CA GLU A 377 -26.33 26.30 -6.27
C GLU A 377 -25.93 27.69 -6.80
N LEU A 378 -25.98 28.70 -5.93
CA LEU A 378 -25.57 30.05 -6.29
C LEU A 378 -24.08 30.15 -6.63
N TYR A 379 -23.21 29.50 -5.86
CA TYR A 379 -21.78 29.49 -6.11
C TYR A 379 -21.42 28.86 -7.46
N LEU A 380 -21.97 27.68 -7.74
CA LEU A 380 -21.72 26.96 -8.99
C LEU A 380 -22.26 27.74 -10.19
N THR A 381 -23.42 28.39 -10.05
CA THR A 381 -23.98 29.26 -11.08
C THR A 381 -23.10 30.49 -11.33
N GLN A 382 -22.73 31.23 -10.28
CA GLN A 382 -22.01 32.50 -10.43
C GLN A 382 -20.53 32.33 -10.81
N TYR A 383 -19.84 31.39 -10.18
CA TYR A 383 -18.38 31.26 -10.31
C TYR A 383 -17.95 30.18 -11.31
N LEU A 384 -18.73 29.11 -11.46
CA LEU A 384 -18.44 28.05 -12.44
C LEU A 384 -19.28 28.17 -13.72
N ARG A 385 -20.24 29.12 -13.76
CA ARG A 385 -21.10 29.39 -14.93
C ARG A 385 -21.87 28.15 -15.40
N ILE A 386 -22.24 27.28 -14.46
CA ILE A 386 -23.13 26.16 -14.72
C ILE A 386 -24.56 26.71 -14.81
N ALA A 387 -25.34 26.23 -15.79
CA ALA A 387 -26.73 26.67 -15.95
C ALA A 387 -27.57 26.22 -14.75
N PRO A 388 -28.44 27.07 -14.17
CA PRO A 388 -29.20 26.78 -12.94
C PRO A 388 -29.88 25.41 -12.92
N ASP A 389 -30.50 25.02 -14.04
CA ASP A 389 -31.22 23.75 -14.18
C ASP A 389 -30.34 22.49 -14.06
N HIS A 390 -29.01 22.63 -14.11
CA HIS A 390 -28.04 21.53 -14.03
C HIS A 390 -27.22 21.55 -12.73
N VAL A 391 -27.47 22.53 -11.84
CA VAL A 391 -26.64 22.72 -10.64
C VAL A 391 -27.09 21.86 -9.46
N HIS A 392 -28.36 21.47 -9.45
CA HIS A 392 -28.99 20.80 -8.32
C HIS A 392 -28.26 19.52 -7.88
N GLU A 393 -27.95 18.61 -8.82
CA GLU A 393 -27.26 17.35 -8.50
C GLU A 393 -25.85 17.59 -7.95
N ASP A 394 -25.12 18.56 -8.51
CA ASP A 394 -23.78 18.91 -8.05
C ASP A 394 -23.82 19.48 -6.63
N ALA A 395 -24.77 20.39 -6.35
CA ALA A 395 -24.97 20.96 -5.02
C ALA A 395 -25.34 19.89 -3.98
N GLU A 396 -26.22 18.94 -4.34
CA GLU A 396 -26.63 17.82 -3.49
C GLU A 396 -25.45 16.94 -3.05
N THR A 397 -24.44 16.76 -3.91
CA THR A 397 -23.26 15.97 -3.53
C THR A 397 -22.33 16.68 -2.53
N ILE A 398 -22.31 18.03 -2.53
CA ILE A 398 -21.32 18.82 -1.79
C ILE A 398 -21.88 19.33 -0.44
N GLU A 399 -23.19 19.55 -0.33
CA GLU A 399 -23.85 20.16 0.85
C GLU A 399 -23.50 19.47 2.18
N HIS A 400 -23.21 18.17 2.15
CA HIS A 400 -22.93 17.33 3.31
C HIS A 400 -21.47 17.38 3.80
N VAL A 401 -20.55 18.01 3.06
CA VAL A 401 -19.09 17.89 3.29
C VAL A 401 -18.48 19.18 3.89
N ILE A 402 -19.31 20.17 4.23
CA ILE A 402 -18.89 21.53 4.59
C ILE A 402 -18.69 21.68 6.11
N THR A 403 -17.53 22.21 6.51
CA THR A 403 -17.28 22.65 7.88
C THR A 403 -17.85 24.05 8.12
N PRO A 404 -18.17 24.45 9.36
CA PRO A 404 -18.68 25.79 9.67
C PRO A 404 -17.80 26.93 9.12
N GLU A 405 -16.47 26.74 9.09
CA GLU A 405 -15.55 27.73 8.56
C GLU A 405 -15.65 27.89 7.04
N LEU A 406 -15.89 26.79 6.32
CA LEU A 406 -16.11 26.82 4.87
C LEU A 406 -17.48 27.42 4.53
N GLU A 407 -18.49 27.13 5.34
CA GLU A 407 -19.82 27.74 5.23
C GLU A 407 -19.73 29.27 5.37
N GLN A 408 -19.01 29.77 6.38
CA GLN A 408 -18.80 31.21 6.56
C GLN A 408 -18.07 31.83 5.36
N LYS A 409 -16.98 31.21 4.89
CA LYS A 409 -16.25 31.68 3.70
C LYS A 409 -17.13 31.70 2.45
N LEU A 410 -18.04 30.73 2.30
CA LEU A 410 -18.96 30.67 1.18
C LEU A 410 -19.96 31.84 1.23
N GLN A 411 -20.51 32.13 2.40
CA GLN A 411 -21.41 33.27 2.60
C GLN A 411 -20.72 34.61 2.35
N GLU A 412 -19.51 34.80 2.89
CA GLU A 412 -18.70 36.01 2.67
C GLU A 412 -18.40 36.22 1.17
N LYS A 413 -18.04 35.14 0.45
CA LYS A 413 -17.71 35.20 -0.97
C LYS A 413 -18.94 35.46 -1.86
N LEU A 414 -20.13 35.06 -1.43
CA LEU A 414 -21.39 35.31 -2.13
C LEU A 414 -22.05 36.63 -1.70
N GLY A 415 -21.51 37.32 -0.70
CA GLY A 415 -22.05 38.58 -0.20
C GLY A 415 -23.34 38.44 0.59
N PHE A 416 -23.53 37.35 1.34
CA PHE A 416 -24.74 37.06 2.13
C PHE A 416 -26.04 37.16 1.31
N PRO A 417 -26.17 36.35 0.25
CA PRO A 417 -27.29 36.41 -0.67
C PRO A 417 -28.61 36.03 0.02
N GLU A 418 -29.70 36.74 -0.26
CA GLU A 418 -31.03 36.44 0.30
C GLU A 418 -31.77 35.33 -0.47
N VAL A 419 -31.44 35.11 -1.75
CA VAL A 419 -32.11 34.13 -2.62
C VAL A 419 -31.12 33.25 -3.39
N ASP A 420 -31.58 32.06 -3.77
CA ASP A 420 -30.88 31.12 -4.64
C ASP A 420 -31.10 31.45 -6.15
N PRO A 421 -30.44 30.73 -7.09
CA PRO A 421 -30.64 30.94 -8.53
C PRO A 421 -32.07 30.75 -9.03
N HIS A 422 -32.90 30.03 -8.27
CA HIS A 422 -34.29 29.72 -8.57
C HIS A 422 -35.28 30.65 -7.84
N GLN A 423 -34.78 31.72 -7.19
CA GLN A 423 -35.56 32.70 -6.40
C GLN A 423 -36.13 32.15 -5.09
N SER A 424 -35.66 31.00 -4.59
CA SER A 424 -36.03 30.53 -3.26
C SER A 424 -35.23 31.26 -2.18
N GLU A 425 -35.85 31.57 -1.04
CA GLU A 425 -35.20 32.28 0.07
C GLU A 425 -34.09 31.43 0.71
N ILE A 426 -32.93 32.00 1.01
CA ILE A 426 -31.86 31.29 1.73
C ILE A 426 -32.13 31.42 3.24
N PRO A 427 -32.37 30.32 3.97
CA PRO A 427 -32.89 30.42 5.32
C PRO A 427 -31.78 30.72 6.34
N TYR A 428 -31.58 32.00 6.64
CA TYR A 428 -30.66 32.45 7.69
C TYR A 428 -31.31 32.50 9.08
N ARG A 429 -32.57 32.96 9.16
CA ARG A 429 -33.29 33.25 10.42
C ARG A 429 -34.16 32.13 10.91
#